data_AF-A0A6L3X839-F1
#
_entry.id   AF-A0A6L3X839-F1
#
_cell.length_a   1.000
_cell.length_b   1.000
_cell.length_c   1.000
_cell.angle_alpha   90.00
_cell.angle_beta   90.00
_cell.angle_gamma   90.00
#
_symmetry.space_group_name_H-M   'P 1'
#
loop_
_entity.id
_entity.type
_entity.pdbx_description
1 polymer ?
#
loop_
_entity_poly.entity_id
_entity_poly.type
_entity_poly.pdbx_seq_one_letter_code
_entity_poly.pdbx_strand_id
1 'polypeptide(L)'
;MKKPVAIILVVVVLLAAGIGGWLWYQSQQDRGLTLYGNVDIRTVNMSFRVGGRLASLNVDEGDAIKAGQTLGMLDKAPFENALMQAKAGVSVAQAQYDLMLAGYRDEEISQAAAAVKQAKAAYDYTQNF
;
A
#
# COMPACT_ATOMS: atom_id res chain seq x y z
N MET A 1 29.12 -38.65 75.41
CA MET A 1 28.28 -38.96 74.22
C MET A 1 27.97 -37.66 73.44
N LYS A 2 28.95 -37.03 72.80
CA LYS A 2 28.77 -35.72 72.09
C LYS A 2 29.46 -35.64 70.71
N LYS A 3 30.29 -36.63 70.36
CA LYS A 3 31.02 -36.72 69.09
C LYS A 3 30.11 -36.92 67.85
N PRO A 4 29.02 -37.70 67.87
CA PRO A 4 28.16 -37.85 66.68
C PRO A 4 27.31 -36.60 66.39
N VAL A 5 26.95 -35.82 67.43
CA VAL A 5 26.17 -34.57 67.28
C VAL A 5 26.99 -33.49 66.56
N ALA A 6 28.28 -33.39 66.86
CA ALA A 6 29.18 -32.46 66.17
C ALA A 6 29.34 -32.79 64.68
N ILE A 7 29.39 -34.08 64.33
CA ILE A 7 29.49 -34.53 62.93
C ILE A 7 28.20 -34.21 62.17
N ILE A 8 27.03 -34.46 62.77
CA ILE A 8 25.73 -34.13 62.17
C ILE A 8 25.61 -32.62 61.91
N LEU A 9 26.05 -31.78 62.86
CA LEU A 9 26.06 -30.32 62.69
C LEU A 9 26.93 -29.88 61.52
N VAL A 10 28.14 -30.44 61.38
CA VAL A 10 29.04 -30.12 60.26
C VAL A 10 28.43 -30.53 58.91
N VAL A 11 27.79 -31.69 58.84
CA VAL A 11 27.11 -32.16 57.63
C VAL A 11 25.93 -31.25 57.26
N VAL A 12 25.14 -30.81 58.25
CA VAL A 12 24.03 -29.88 58.00
C VAL A 12 24.53 -28.52 57.50
N VAL A 13 25.61 -28.00 58.05
CA VAL A 13 26.21 -26.74 57.57
C VAL A 13 26.75 -26.87 56.15
N LEU A 14 27.40 -28.00 55.82
CA LEU A 14 27.88 -28.26 54.47
C LEU A 14 26.74 -28.41 53.45
N LEU A 15 25.64 -29.08 53.84
CA LEU A 15 24.45 -29.19 53.00
C LEU A 15 23.77 -27.83 52.80
N ALA A 16 23.64 -27.03 53.86
CA ALA A 16 23.07 -25.68 53.77
C ALA A 16 23.92 -24.76 52.89
N ALA A 17 25.25 -24.84 53.01
CA ALA A 17 26.18 -24.09 52.15
C ALA A 17 26.12 -24.55 50.69
N GLY A 18 26.01 -25.85 50.43
CA GLY A 18 25.86 -26.40 49.08
C GLY A 18 24.54 -26.00 48.42
N ILE A 19 23.43 -26.10 49.16
CA ILE A 19 22.09 -25.70 48.68
C ILE A 19 22.04 -24.18 48.48
N GLY A 20 22.55 -23.40 49.42
CA GLY A 20 22.61 -21.93 49.31
C GLY A 20 23.48 -21.47 48.14
N GLY A 21 24.64 -22.11 47.93
CA GLY A 21 25.50 -21.84 46.78
C GLY A 21 24.85 -22.23 45.45
N TRP A 22 24.14 -23.35 45.39
CA TRP A 22 23.43 -23.78 44.19
C TRP A 22 22.26 -22.86 43.83
N LEU A 23 21.46 -22.44 44.81
CA LEU A 23 20.37 -21.49 44.61
C LEU A 23 20.89 -20.12 44.18
N TRP A 24 22.03 -19.67 44.74
CA TRP A 24 22.68 -18.41 44.35
C TRP A 24 23.26 -18.48 42.93
N TYR A 25 23.84 -19.62 42.55
CA TYR A 25 24.35 -19.87 41.20
C TYR A 25 23.22 -19.90 40.16
N GLN A 26 22.11 -20.57 40.49
CA GLN A 26 20.95 -20.65 39.60
C GLN A 26 20.29 -19.28 39.41
N SER A 27 20.19 -18.47 40.47
CA SER A 27 19.69 -17.09 40.42
C SER A 27 20.53 -16.16 39.53
N GLN A 28 21.81 -16.46 39.31
CA GLN A 28 22.68 -15.65 38.45
C GLN A 28 22.68 -16.07 36.98
N GLN A 29 22.05 -17.22 36.67
CA GLN A 29 21.97 -17.76 35.32
C GLN A 29 20.77 -17.21 34.52
N ASP A 30 19.79 -16.58 35.19
CA ASP A 30 18.64 -15.91 34.57
C ASP A 30 19.01 -14.52 33.99
N ARG A 31 20.14 -14.45 33.28
CA ARG A 31 20.45 -13.28 32.44
C ARG A 31 19.67 -13.44 31.14
N GLY A 32 18.44 -12.95 31.15
CA GLY A 32 17.58 -12.91 29.96
C GLY A 32 18.34 -12.42 28.73
N LEU A 33 18.24 -13.18 27.64
CA LEU A 33 18.90 -12.88 26.38
C LEU A 33 18.39 -11.53 25.85
N THR A 34 19.24 -10.50 25.89
CA THR A 34 18.92 -9.19 25.30
C THR A 34 19.45 -9.18 23.87
N LEU A 35 18.53 -9.19 22.90
CA LEU A 35 18.84 -9.10 21.48
C LEU A 35 18.61 -7.68 20.99
N TYR A 36 19.60 -7.13 20.30
CA TYR A 36 19.47 -5.87 19.58
C TYR A 36 19.26 -6.16 18.10
N GLY A 37 18.31 -5.48 17.49
CA GLY A 37 17.98 -5.62 16.08
C GLY A 37 17.33 -4.34 15.56
N ASN A 38 17.27 -4.21 14.24
CA ASN A 38 16.60 -3.10 13.57
C ASN A 38 15.20 -3.53 13.13
N VAL A 39 14.27 -2.58 13.12
CA VAL A 39 12.94 -2.78 12.55
C VAL A 39 12.92 -2.08 11.19
N ASP A 40 12.78 -2.85 10.12
CA ASP A 40 12.65 -2.30 8.78
C ASP A 40 11.22 -1.80 8.55
N ILE A 41 11.10 -0.56 8.09
CA ILE A 41 9.83 0.08 7.73
C ILE A 41 9.82 0.29 6.23
N ARG A 42 8.71 -0.07 5.58
CA ARG A 42 8.49 0.21 4.17
C ARG A 42 7.69 1.49 4.00
N THR A 43 8.32 2.51 3.43
CA THR A 43 7.66 3.79 3.13
C THR A 43 7.40 3.91 1.64
N VAL A 44 6.25 4.49 1.28
CA VAL A 44 5.90 4.82 -0.10
C VAL A 44 5.45 6.28 -0.15
N ASN A 45 5.95 7.03 -1.12
CA ASN A 45 5.47 8.38 -1.39
C ASN A 45 4.33 8.27 -2.40
N MET A 46 3.15 8.77 -2.02
CA MET A 46 1.97 8.72 -2.87
C MET A 46 1.69 10.09 -3.47
N SER A 47 1.31 10.08 -4.75
CA SER A 47 0.92 11.28 -5.48
C SER A 47 -0.23 10.93 -6.42
N PHE A 48 -0.98 11.95 -6.81
CA PHE A 48 -1.92 11.81 -7.91
C PHE A 48 -1.14 11.62 -9.23
N ARG A 49 -1.70 10.82 -10.13
CA ARG A 49 -1.13 10.61 -11.48
C ARG A 49 -1.30 11.84 -12.39
N VAL A 50 -2.30 12.66 -12.07
CA VAL A 50 -2.65 13.89 -12.79
C VAL A 50 -2.61 15.07 -11.84
N GLY A 51 -2.30 16.25 -12.37
CA GLY A 51 -2.43 17.50 -11.63
C GLY A 51 -3.90 17.93 -11.53
N GLY A 52 -4.29 18.53 -10.41
CA GLY A 52 -5.65 19.01 -10.22
C GLY A 52 -5.86 19.64 -8.85
N ARG A 53 -7.07 20.15 -8.62
CA ARG A 53 -7.47 20.68 -7.32
C ARG A 53 -7.89 19.54 -6.42
N LEU A 54 -7.43 19.51 -5.17
CA LEU A 54 -7.92 18.58 -4.17
C LEU A 54 -9.39 18.89 -3.85
N ALA A 55 -10.26 17.89 -3.96
CA ALA A 55 -11.66 17.99 -3.58
C ALA A 55 -11.90 17.46 -2.17
N SER A 56 -11.23 16.37 -1.78
CA SER A 56 -11.30 15.84 -0.42
C SER A 56 -10.03 15.08 -0.02
N LEU A 57 -9.78 15.05 1.29
CA LEU A 57 -8.82 14.17 1.95
C LEU A 57 -9.58 13.48 3.09
N ASN A 58 -9.59 12.15 3.09
CA ASN A 58 -10.44 11.32 3.94
C ASN A 58 -9.65 10.60 5.05
N VAL A 59 -8.40 11.00 5.26
CA VAL A 59 -7.48 10.39 6.23
C VAL A 59 -6.61 11.46 6.86
N ASP A 60 -6.26 11.24 8.13
CA ASP A 60 -5.36 12.09 8.89
C ASP A 60 -4.01 11.39 9.15
N GLU A 61 -3.05 12.16 9.64
CA GLU A 61 -1.72 11.64 9.98
C GLU A 61 -1.82 10.62 11.13
N GLY A 62 -1.23 9.44 10.93
CA GLY A 62 -1.25 8.35 11.90
C GLY A 62 -2.38 7.34 11.72
N ASP A 63 -3.31 7.56 10.79
CA ASP A 63 -4.39 6.63 10.50
C ASP A 63 -3.89 5.30 9.91
N ALA A 64 -4.47 4.20 10.38
CA ALA A 64 -4.25 2.88 9.81
C ALA A 64 -5.11 2.70 8.55
N ILE A 65 -4.46 2.55 7.40
CA ILE A 65 -5.12 2.41 6.10
C ILE A 65 -4.96 0.99 5.52
N LYS A 66 -5.87 0.61 4.62
CA LYS A 66 -5.82 -0.67 3.89
C LYS A 66 -5.50 -0.46 2.41
N ALA A 67 -4.92 -1.47 1.77
CA ALA A 67 -4.70 -1.45 0.33
C ALA A 67 -6.03 -1.28 -0.42
N GLY A 68 -6.06 -0.38 -1.40
CA GLY A 68 -7.27 -0.03 -2.16
C GLY A 68 -8.18 1.00 -1.48
N GLN A 69 -7.87 1.47 -0.28
CA GLN A 69 -8.62 2.53 0.37
C GLN A 69 -8.38 3.88 -0.33
N THR A 70 -9.46 4.58 -0.68
CA THR A 70 -9.38 5.94 -1.20
C THR A 70 -8.98 6.89 -0.09
N LEU A 71 -7.77 7.46 -0.21
CA LEU A 71 -7.27 8.43 0.78
C LEU A 71 -7.73 9.85 0.51
N GLY A 72 -7.91 10.22 -0.76
CA GLY A 72 -8.33 11.55 -1.17
C GLY A 72 -8.73 11.56 -2.64
N MET A 73 -9.38 12.62 -3.06
CA MET A 73 -9.91 12.75 -4.41
C MET A 73 -9.64 14.14 -4.97
N LEU A 74 -9.26 14.21 -6.24
CA LEU A 74 -9.23 15.47 -6.99
C LEU A 74 -10.62 15.84 -7.49
N ASP A 75 -10.81 17.12 -7.79
CA ASP A 75 -11.99 17.61 -8.50
C ASP A 75 -12.09 16.93 -9.87
N LYS A 76 -13.17 16.17 -10.06
CA LYS A 76 -13.44 15.39 -11.28
C LYS A 76 -14.05 16.21 -12.40
N ALA A 77 -14.65 17.36 -12.10
CA ALA A 77 -15.46 18.08 -13.07
C ALA A 77 -14.70 18.42 -14.37
N PRO A 78 -13.44 18.91 -14.34
CA PRO A 78 -12.69 19.17 -15.56
C PRO A 78 -12.41 17.91 -16.39
N PHE A 79 -12.14 16.78 -15.71
CA PHE A 79 -11.81 15.50 -16.36
C PHE A 79 -13.05 14.85 -16.96
N GLU A 80 -14.18 14.86 -16.24
CA GLU A 80 -15.46 14.37 -16.74
C GLU A 80 -15.93 15.18 -17.95
N ASN A 81 -15.78 16.51 -17.91
CA ASN A 81 -16.10 17.37 -19.06
C ASN A 81 -15.22 17.06 -20.27
N ALA A 82 -13.91 16.87 -20.08
CA ALA A 82 -13.00 16.50 -21.16
C ALA A 82 -13.34 15.13 -21.76
N LEU A 83 -13.70 14.15 -20.91
CA LEU A 83 -14.13 12.82 -21.34
C LEU A 83 -15.44 12.90 -22.15
N MET A 84 -16.42 13.68 -21.68
CA MET A 84 -17.67 13.91 -22.39
C MET A 84 -17.44 14.58 -23.74
N GLN A 85 -16.56 15.58 -23.81
CA GLN A 85 -16.21 16.26 -25.05
C GLN A 85 -15.55 15.30 -26.06
N ALA A 86 -14.61 14.47 -25.59
CA ALA A 86 -13.95 13.47 -26.44
C ALA A 86 -14.94 12.42 -26.95
N LYS A 87 -15.85 11.95 -26.08
CA LYS A 87 -16.93 11.02 -26.45
C LYS A 87 -17.87 11.62 -27.51
N ALA A 88 -18.23 12.89 -27.36
CA ALA A 88 -19.03 13.61 -28.35
C ALA A 88 -18.28 13.72 -29.69
N GLY A 89 -16.97 14.00 -29.67
CA GLY A 89 -16.12 14.02 -30.86
C GLY A 89 -16.11 12.69 -31.61
N VAL A 90 -16.02 11.56 -30.90
CA VAL A 90 -16.15 10.22 -31.50
C VAL A 90 -17.52 10.03 -32.15
N SER A 91 -18.59 10.42 -31.45
CA SER A 91 -19.96 10.29 -31.98
C SER A 91 -20.16 11.10 -33.25
N VAL A 92 -19.61 12.31 -33.32
CA VAL A 92 -19.69 13.19 -34.50
C VAL A 92 -18.89 12.62 -35.66
N ALA A 93 -17.69 12.10 -35.42
CA ALA A 93 -16.89 11.45 -36.45
C ALA A 93 -17.57 10.17 -36.97
N GLN A 94 -18.17 9.38 -36.08
CA GLN A 94 -18.89 8.15 -36.45
C GLN A 94 -20.10 8.48 -37.32
N ALA A 95 -20.91 9.48 -36.94
CA ALA A 95 -22.06 9.89 -37.73
C ALA A 95 -21.66 10.39 -39.14
N GLN A 96 -20.52 11.07 -39.25
CA GLN A 96 -19.98 11.47 -40.56
C GLN A 96 -19.54 10.26 -41.38
N TYR A 97 -18.85 9.30 -40.78
CA TYR A 97 -18.47 8.06 -41.45
C TYR A 97 -19.70 7.27 -41.95
N ASP A 98 -20.74 7.17 -41.12
CA ASP A 98 -21.98 6.47 -41.49
C ASP A 98 -22.70 7.19 -42.65
N LEU A 99 -22.64 8.53 -42.70
CA LEU A 99 -23.13 9.30 -43.84
C LEU A 99 -22.31 9.02 -45.12
N MET A 100 -20.98 8.90 -45.02
CA MET A 100 -20.11 8.61 -46.16
C MET A 100 -20.35 7.20 -46.72
N LEU A 101 -20.69 6.24 -45.87
CA LEU A 101 -21.05 4.88 -46.30
C LEU A 101 -22.33 4.83 -47.16
N ALA A 102 -23.18 5.87 -47.13
CA ALA A 102 -24.45 5.88 -47.85
C ALA A 102 -24.35 6.16 -49.36
N GLY A 103 -23.14 6.32 -49.92
CA GLY A 103 -22.95 6.47 -51.37
C GLY A 103 -21.75 7.30 -51.83
N TYR A 104 -20.78 7.57 -50.95
CA TYR A 104 -19.58 8.34 -51.28
C TYR A 104 -18.47 7.45 -51.85
N ARG A 105 -17.38 8.07 -52.33
CA ARG A 105 -16.25 7.33 -52.90
C ARG A 105 -15.41 6.65 -51.81
N ASP A 106 -14.71 5.57 -52.18
CA ASP A 106 -13.89 4.80 -51.25
C ASP A 106 -12.80 5.64 -50.56
N GLU A 107 -12.24 6.64 -51.26
CA GLU A 107 -11.25 7.56 -50.69
C GLU A 107 -11.85 8.42 -49.56
N GLU A 108 -13.08 8.89 -49.75
CA GLU A 108 -13.81 9.72 -48.77
C GLU A 108 -14.21 8.89 -47.54
N ILE A 109 -14.64 7.64 -47.77
CA ILE A 109 -14.93 6.67 -46.70
C ILE A 109 -13.67 6.36 -45.89
N SER A 110 -12.53 6.12 -46.56
CA SER A 110 -11.24 5.89 -45.91
C SER A 110 -10.79 7.10 -45.07
N GLN A 111 -10.98 8.32 -45.59
CA GLN A 111 -10.68 9.55 -44.85
C GLN A 111 -11.57 9.69 -43.60
N ALA A 112 -12.87 9.43 -43.72
CA ALA A 112 -13.79 9.47 -42.58
C ALA A 112 -13.47 8.38 -41.55
N ALA A 113 -13.09 7.17 -41.98
CA ALA A 113 -12.64 6.11 -41.09
C ALA A 113 -11.37 6.51 -40.31
N ALA A 114 -10.43 7.18 -40.97
CA ALA A 114 -9.24 7.71 -40.32
C ALA A 114 -9.59 8.78 -39.26
N ALA A 115 -10.56 9.64 -39.55
CA ALA A 115 -11.05 10.65 -38.60
C ALA A 115 -11.71 9.99 -37.37
N VAL A 116 -12.52 8.94 -37.55
CA VAL A 116 -13.08 8.16 -36.43
C VAL A 116 -11.97 7.55 -35.59
N LYS A 117 -10.96 6.94 -36.21
CA LYS A 117 -9.82 6.35 -35.50
C LYS A 117 -9.05 7.40 -34.69
N GLN A 118 -8.85 8.60 -35.24
CA GLN A 118 -8.20 9.70 -34.55
C GLN A 118 -9.04 10.18 -33.35
N ALA A 119 -10.35 10.36 -33.53
CA ALA A 119 -11.24 10.75 -32.44
C ALA A 119 -11.27 9.69 -31.33
N LYS A 120 -11.27 8.41 -31.69
CA LYS A 120 -11.21 7.30 -30.73
C LYS A 120 -9.90 7.29 -29.96
N ALA A 121 -8.76 7.52 -30.62
CA ALA A 121 -7.48 7.64 -29.92
C ALA A 121 -7.46 8.80 -28.91
N ALA A 122 -8.11 9.93 -29.23
CA ALA A 122 -8.24 11.04 -28.30
C ALA A 122 -9.16 10.70 -27.09
N TYR A 123 -10.23 9.94 -27.30
CA TYR A 123 -11.08 9.43 -26.22
C TYR A 123 -10.35 8.39 -25.34
N ASP A 124 -9.60 7.48 -25.97
CA ASP A 124 -8.83 6.46 -25.24
C ASP A 124 -7.70 7.10 -24.43
N TYR A 125 -7.11 8.20 -24.94
CA TYR A 125 -6.23 9.06 -24.16
C TYR A 125 -7.01 9.55 -22.93
N THR A 126 -8.15 10.25 -23.09
CA THR A 126 -8.92 10.82 -21.96
C THR A 126 -9.47 9.83 -20.94
N GLN A 127 -9.66 8.56 -21.30
CA GLN A 127 -10.08 7.51 -20.38
C GLN A 127 -8.94 6.98 -19.48
N ASN A 128 -7.69 7.13 -19.91
CA ASN A 128 -6.54 6.47 -19.29
C ASN A 128 -5.76 7.32 -18.28
N PHE A 129 -6.18 8.56 -18.03
CA PHE A 129 -5.68 9.39 -16.93
C PHE A 129 -6.80 9.75 -15.96
#